data_AF-A0A520A8F1-F1
#
_entry.id   AF-A0A520A8F1-F1
#
_cell.length_a   1.000
_cell.length_b   1.000
_cell.length_c   1.000
_cell.angle_alpha   90.00
_cell.angle_beta   90.00
_cell.angle_gamma   90.00
#
_symmetry.space_group_name_H-M   'P 1'
#
loop_
_entity.id
_entity.type
_entity.pdbx_description
1 polymer ?
#
loop_
_entity_poly.entity_id
_entity_poly.type
_entity_poly.pdbx_seq_one_letter_code
_entity_poly.pdbx_strand_id
1 'polypeptide(L)'
;MDEVTDFAYKYLLIPEISVITEIPKELFKEDDHPVKLAFLKGRYLRKAEFNGSLIALSKQLSSPAMAIEHKVAESTFLNDSKNL
;
A
#
# COMPACT_ATOMS: atom_id res chain seq x y z
N MET A 1 9.95 -3.74 -18.15
CA MET A 1 8.55 -3.32 -17.96
C MET A 1 8.64 -1.85 -17.57
N ASP A 2 7.95 -0.98 -18.30
CA ASP A 2 8.12 0.48 -18.18
C ASP A 2 7.56 1.01 -16.84
N GLU A 3 8.22 1.99 -16.20
CA GLU A 3 7.82 2.53 -14.88
C GLU A 3 6.40 3.08 -14.88
N VAL A 4 5.98 3.68 -16.00
CA VAL A 4 4.63 4.22 -16.21
C VAL A 4 3.58 3.11 -16.17
N THR A 5 3.91 1.95 -16.76
CA THR A 5 3.02 0.80 -16.77
C THR A 5 2.86 0.23 -15.36
N ASP A 6 3.96 0.16 -14.60
CA ASP A 6 3.94 -0.32 -13.23
C ASP A 6 3.16 0.63 -12.30
N PHE A 7 3.33 1.94 -12.46
CA PHE A 7 2.53 2.96 -11.77
C PHE A 7 1.04 2.87 -12.11
N ALA A 8 0.70 2.75 -13.41
CA ALA A 8 -0.68 2.68 -13.86
C ALA A 8 -1.37 1.46 -13.27
N TYR A 9 -0.70 0.31 -13.30
CA TYR A 9 -1.18 -0.84 -12.58
C TYR A 9 -1.37 -0.49 -11.10
N LYS A 10 -0.38 0.15 -10.45
CA LYS A 10 -0.34 0.44 -9.00
C LYS A 10 -1.57 1.13 -8.44
N TYR A 11 -2.10 2.17 -9.08
CA TYR A 11 -3.09 3.06 -8.46
C TYR A 11 -4.39 3.24 -9.23
N LEU A 12 -4.50 2.72 -10.45
CA LEU A 12 -5.57 3.12 -11.34
C LEU A 12 -6.65 2.03 -11.53
N LEU A 13 -7.85 2.47 -11.90
CA LEU A 13 -8.98 1.65 -12.28
C LEU A 13 -8.80 1.11 -13.70
N ILE A 14 -9.52 0.04 -14.06
CA ILE A 14 -9.47 -0.57 -15.40
C ILE A 14 -9.63 0.45 -16.54
N PRO A 15 -10.57 1.43 -16.47
CA PRO A 15 -10.70 2.44 -17.52
C PRO A 15 -9.46 3.34 -17.67
N GLU A 16 -8.80 3.67 -16.57
CA GLU A 16 -7.61 4.54 -16.54
C GLU A 16 -6.37 3.77 -17.05
N ILE A 17 -6.26 2.50 -16.70
CA ILE A 17 -5.21 1.60 -17.20
C ILE A 17 -5.38 1.38 -18.69
N SER A 18 -6.62 1.19 -19.16
CA SER A 18 -6.94 1.08 -20.59
C SER A 18 -6.45 2.30 -21.37
N VAL A 19 -6.60 3.51 -20.82
CA VAL A 19 -6.09 4.75 -21.43
C VAL A 19 -4.56 4.77 -21.50
N ILE A 20 -3.86 4.41 -20.43
CA ILE A 20 -2.39 4.51 -20.37
C ILE A 20 -1.69 3.41 -21.17
N THR A 21 -2.26 2.20 -21.15
CA THR A 21 -1.67 1.04 -21.83
C THR A 21 -2.12 0.93 -23.28
N GLU A 22 -3.07 1.79 -23.70
CA GLU A 22 -3.75 1.71 -25.01
C GLU A 22 -4.48 0.37 -25.26
N ILE A 23 -4.67 -0.43 -24.20
CA ILE A 23 -5.37 -1.72 -24.29
C ILE A 23 -6.87 -1.49 -24.11
N PRO A 24 -7.75 -2.00 -25.00
CA PRO A 24 -9.20 -1.86 -24.86
C PRO A 24 -9.73 -2.43 -23.55
N LYS A 25 -10.59 -1.67 -22.85
CA LYS A 25 -11.19 -2.06 -21.56
C LYS A 25 -12.02 -3.35 -21.64
N GLU A 26 -12.50 -3.69 -22.82
CA GLU A 26 -13.28 -4.90 -23.12
C GLU A 26 -12.46 -6.16 -22.83
N LEU A 27 -11.16 -6.13 -23.10
CA LEU A 27 -10.23 -7.24 -22.86
C LEU A 27 -9.97 -7.53 -21.37
N PHE A 28 -10.38 -6.61 -20.49
CA PHE A 28 -10.34 -6.80 -19.04
C PHE A 28 -11.66 -7.34 -18.48
N LYS A 29 -12.72 -7.44 -19.29
CA LYS A 29 -14.01 -7.99 -18.86
C LYS A 29 -14.05 -9.51 -18.97
N GLU A 30 -13.38 -10.08 -19.97
CA GLU A 30 -13.28 -11.51 -20.18
C GLU A 30 -12.43 -12.20 -19.10
N ASP A 31 -13.04 -13.09 -18.31
CA ASP A 31 -12.41 -13.73 -17.13
C ASP A 31 -11.09 -14.44 -17.44
N ASP A 32 -11.00 -15.10 -18.59
CA ASP A 32 -9.85 -15.92 -18.98
C ASP A 32 -8.90 -15.22 -19.96
N HIS A 33 -9.14 -13.94 -20.28
CA HIS A 33 -8.32 -13.24 -21.25
C HIS A 33 -6.92 -12.95 -20.65
N PRO A 34 -5.82 -13.20 -21.39
CA PRO A 34 -4.45 -13.03 -20.87
C PRO A 34 -4.17 -11.65 -20.29
N VAL A 35 -4.76 -10.59 -20.87
CA VAL A 35 -4.65 -9.21 -20.36
C VAL A 35 -5.25 -9.07 -18.97
N LYS A 36 -6.46 -9.62 -18.75
CA LYS A 36 -7.12 -9.58 -17.44
C LYS A 36 -6.34 -10.37 -16.41
N LEU A 37 -5.84 -11.54 -16.77
CA LEU A 37 -5.02 -12.37 -15.90
C LEU A 37 -3.72 -11.67 -15.51
N ALA A 38 -3.04 -11.03 -16.47
CA ALA A 38 -1.84 -10.23 -16.20
C ALA A 38 -2.15 -9.04 -15.28
N PHE A 39 -3.24 -8.34 -15.53
CA PHE A 39 -3.73 -7.24 -14.70
C PHE A 39 -4.01 -7.68 -13.25
N LEU A 40 -4.80 -8.75 -13.09
CA LEU A 40 -5.15 -9.29 -11.77
C LEU A 40 -3.91 -9.78 -11.01
N LYS A 41 -3.00 -10.47 -11.69
CA LYS A 41 -1.72 -10.91 -11.12
C LYS A 41 -0.92 -9.71 -10.60
N GLY A 42 -0.74 -8.68 -11.42
CA GLY A 42 -0.06 -7.45 -11.01
C GLY A 42 -0.74 -6.78 -9.81
N ARG A 43 -2.08 -6.73 -9.79
CA ARG A 43 -2.86 -6.17 -8.69
C ARG A 43 -2.70 -6.96 -7.39
N TYR A 44 -2.70 -8.28 -7.45
CA TYR A 44 -2.54 -9.13 -6.27
C TYR A 44 -1.13 -9.07 -5.69
N LEU A 45 -0.09 -9.07 -6.54
CA LEU A 45 1.29 -8.89 -6.09
C LEU A 45 1.46 -7.58 -5.33
N ARG A 46 0.93 -6.48 -5.87
CA ARG A 46 0.98 -5.17 -5.20
C ARG A 46 0.18 -5.10 -3.91
N LYS A 47 -0.98 -5.76 -3.84
CA LYS A 47 -1.75 -5.88 -2.59
C LYS A 47 -0.94 -6.64 -1.53
N ALA A 48 -0.21 -7.68 -1.93
CA ALA A 48 0.66 -8.44 -1.03
C ALA A 48 1.83 -7.58 -0.52
N GLU A 49 2.49 -6.81 -1.41
CA GLU A 49 3.57 -5.88 -1.03
C GLU A 49 3.09 -4.82 -0.04
N PHE A 50 1.96 -4.15 -0.35
CA PHE A 50 1.38 -3.14 0.52
C PHE A 50 1.02 -3.71 1.91
N ASN A 51 0.40 -4.89 1.94
CA ASN A 51 0.10 -5.58 3.20
C ASN A 51 1.39 -5.95 3.96
N GLY A 52 2.45 -6.35 3.25
CA GLY A 52 3.76 -6.59 3.83
C GLY A 52 4.34 -5.34 4.50
N SER A 53 4.25 -4.18 3.85
CA SER A 53 4.65 -2.89 4.42
C SER A 53 3.82 -2.52 5.65
N LEU A 54 2.51 -2.71 5.62
CA LEU A 54 1.64 -2.46 6.78
C LEU A 54 1.98 -3.36 7.97
N ILE A 55 2.26 -4.64 7.72
CA ILE A 55 2.68 -5.58 8.77
C ILE A 55 4.04 -5.14 9.35
N ALA A 56 4.98 -4.71 8.52
CA ALA A 56 6.28 -4.21 8.97
C ALA A 56 6.12 -2.96 9.85
N LEU A 57 5.32 -1.99 9.41
CA LEU A 57 4.99 -0.79 10.20
C LEU A 57 4.29 -1.16 11.50
N SER A 58 3.30 -2.05 11.47
CA SER A 58 2.60 -2.52 12.67
C SER A 58 3.56 -3.18 13.67
N LYS A 59 4.53 -3.96 13.20
CA LYS A 59 5.57 -4.55 14.07
C LYS A 59 6.50 -3.50 14.67
N GLN A 60 6.85 -2.45 13.93
CA GLN A 60 7.62 -1.32 14.46
C GLN A 60 6.81 -0.56 15.52
N LEU A 61 5.53 -0.30 15.25
CA LEU A 61 4.64 0.42 16.16
C LEU A 61 4.29 -0.37 17.43
N SER A 62 4.22 -1.70 17.33
CA SER A 62 4.01 -2.60 18.48
C SER A 62 5.31 -3.00 19.17
N SER A 63 6.44 -2.44 18.75
CA SER A 63 7.73 -2.81 19.34
C SER A 63 7.83 -2.34 20.80
N PRO A 64 8.51 -3.11 21.66
CA PRO A 64 8.77 -2.70 23.04
C PRO A 64 9.50 -1.35 23.15
N ALA A 65 10.34 -1.02 22.15
CA ALA A 65 11.03 0.27 22.08
C ALA A 65 10.03 1.43 21.98
N MET A 66 9.01 1.31 21.11
CA MET A 66 7.99 2.36 20.98
C MET A 66 7.10 2.46 22.22
N ALA A 67 6.82 1.34 22.90
CA ALA A 67 6.10 1.35 24.17
C ALA A 67 6.91 2.06 25.30
N ILE A 68 8.23 1.94 25.28
CA ILE A 68 9.13 2.68 26.19
C ILE A 68 9.13 4.16 25.84
N GLU A 69 9.30 4.53 24.57
CA GLU A 69 9.25 5.92 24.11
C GLU A 69 7.94 6.61 24.49
N HIS A 70 6.81 5.92 24.33
CA HIS A 70 5.50 6.46 24.69
C HIS A 70 5.37 6.71 26.20
N LYS A 71 5.87 5.80 27.04
CA LYS A 71 5.89 5.99 28.52
C LYS A 71 6.80 7.13 28.94
N VAL A 72 7.96 7.28 28.29
CA VAL A 72 8.90 8.39 28.56
C VAL A 72 8.24 9.72 28.17
N ALA A 73 7.63 9.79 27.00
CA ALA A 73 6.90 10.99 26.55
C ALA A 73 5.75 11.35 27.48
N GLU A 74 4.95 10.37 27.92
CA GLU A 74 3.84 10.57 28.85
C GLU A 74 4.32 11.08 30.22
N SER A 75 5.39 10.51 30.77
CA SER A 75 5.97 10.97 32.03
C SER A 75 6.56 12.39 31.94
N THR A 76 7.12 12.75 30.79
CA THR A 76 7.65 14.10 30.52
C THR A 76 6.52 15.12 30.47
N PHE A 77 5.45 14.84 29.71
CA PHE A 77 4.27 15.69 29.63
C PHE A 77 3.60 15.91 31.01
N LEU A 78 3.46 14.86 31.81
CA LEU A 78 2.90 14.95 33.16
C LEU A 78 3.76 15.76 34.13
N ASN A 79 5.09 15.75 33.96
CA ASN A 79 5.98 16.57 34.77
C ASN A 79 5.94 18.03 34.35
N ASP A 80 5.90 18.31 33.04
CA ASP A 80 5.77 19.67 32.53
C ASP A 80 4.44 20.31 32.93
N SER A 81 3.33 19.56 32.95
CA SER A 81 2.02 20.10 33.36
C SER A 81 1.90 20.36 34.87
N LYS A 82 2.70 19.70 35.70
CA LYS A 82 2.75 19.93 37.17
C LYS A 82 3.62 21.12 37.56
N ASN A 83 4.57 21.49 36.70
CA ASN A 83 5.50 22.59 36.92
C ASN A 83 5.07 23.90 36.25
N LEU A 84 3.87 23.91 35.63
CA LEU A 84 3.16 25.08 35.11
C LEU A 84 2.04 25.49 36.08
#